data_AF-A0A3D9GYK3-F1
#
_entry.id   AF-A0A3D9GYK3-F1
#
_cell.length_a   1.000
_cell.length_b   1.000
_cell.length_c   1.000
_cell.angle_alpha   90.00
_cell.angle_beta   90.00
_cell.angle_gamma   90.00
#
_symmetry.space_group_name_H-M   'P 1'
#
loop_
_entity.id
_entity.type
_entity.pdbx_description
1 polymer ?
#
loop_
_entity_poly.entity_id
_entity_poly.type
_entity_poly.pdbx_seq_one_letter_code
_entity_poly.pdbx_strand_id
1 'polypeptide(L)'
;MPTFDNMQVTGNATIEQDMQVNGNATIGTDMQVNGNETVMQNFNVMGNETIAGSLQVNGSQTVSGNIGSGSTVSALFRMVTQSQSTVPAGGFTSQQVRFYPAILPGQPGLVLKGTDGNNYVLFVDVSSGTPTLALMRA
;
A
#
# COMPACT_ATOMS: atom_id res chain seq x y z
N MET A 1 1.13 27.98 -44.02
CA MET A 1 1.76 28.23 -42.70
C MET A 1 3.23 27.88 -42.84
N PRO A 2 4.16 28.72 -42.39
CA PRO A 2 5.58 28.37 -42.43
C PRO A 2 5.85 27.16 -41.51
N THR A 3 6.73 26.28 -41.96
CA THR A 3 7.26 25.16 -41.18
C THR A 3 8.75 25.36 -40.98
N PHE A 4 9.28 24.87 -39.87
CA PHE A 4 10.71 24.93 -39.56
C PHE A 4 11.21 23.51 -39.32
N ASP A 5 12.30 23.12 -39.98
CA ASP A 5 12.91 21.80 -39.75
C ASP A 5 13.61 21.73 -38.39
N ASN A 6 14.18 22.85 -37.94
CA ASN A 6 14.81 22.97 -36.64
C ASN A 6 14.53 24.35 -36.02
N MET A 7 14.30 24.36 -34.72
CA MET A 7 14.12 25.57 -33.92
C MET A 7 15.01 25.47 -32.70
N GLN A 8 15.89 26.45 -32.49
CA GLN A 8 16.65 26.60 -31.25
C GLN A 8 16.17 27.86 -30.55
N VAL A 9 15.67 27.70 -29.33
CA VAL A 9 15.30 28.81 -28.45
C VAL A 9 16.31 28.86 -27.31
N THR A 10 17.06 29.95 -27.19
CA THR A 10 18.06 30.14 -26.13
C THR A 10 17.54 30.93 -24.93
N GLY A 11 16.35 31.51 -25.06
CA GLY A 11 15.62 32.17 -23.99
C GLY A 11 14.34 31.42 -23.61
N ASN A 12 13.40 32.14 -23.02
CA ASN A 12 12.12 31.57 -22.62
C ASN A 12 11.19 31.40 -23.83
N ALA A 13 10.49 30.27 -23.87
CA ALA A 13 9.38 30.04 -24.80
C ALA A 13 8.08 29.90 -24.00
N THR A 14 7.00 30.49 -24.51
CA THR A 14 5.65 30.30 -24.00
C THR A 14 4.76 29.83 -25.13
N ILE A 15 4.02 28.74 -24.91
CA ILE A 15 3.01 28.21 -25.83
C ILE A 15 1.68 28.25 -25.06
N GLU A 16 0.75 29.08 -25.53
CA GLU A 16 -0.52 29.35 -24.84
C GLU A 16 -1.59 28.30 -25.11
N GLN A 17 -1.38 27.48 -26.14
CA GLN A 17 -2.32 26.47 -26.61
C GLN A 17 -1.64 25.09 -26.59
N ASP A 18 -1.96 24.23 -27.54
CA ASP A 18 -1.45 22.87 -27.59
C ASP A 18 0.02 22.80 -28.04
N MET A 19 0.79 21.97 -27.34
CA MET A 19 2.08 21.47 -27.81
C MET A 19 1.96 19.96 -27.96
N GLN A 20 2.28 19.44 -29.14
CA GLN A 20 2.44 18.01 -29.38
C GLN A 20 3.90 17.70 -29.68
N VAL A 21 4.50 16.81 -28.90
CA VAL A 21 5.84 16.27 -29.15
C VAL A 21 5.70 14.78 -29.45
N ASN A 22 5.88 14.40 -30.72
CA ASN A 22 5.77 13.00 -31.16
C ASN A 22 7.09 12.21 -31.01
N GLY A 23 8.11 12.85 -30.44
CA GLY A 23 9.42 12.27 -30.20
C GLY A 23 9.80 12.36 -28.72
N ASN A 24 11.10 12.36 -28.47
CA ASN A 24 11.62 12.46 -27.11
C ASN A 24 11.48 13.90 -26.59
N ALA A 25 11.02 14.03 -25.35
CA ALA A 25 11.08 15.27 -24.58
C ALA A 25 11.92 15.01 -23.33
N THR A 26 12.81 15.96 -23.02
CA THR A 26 13.58 15.94 -21.78
C THR A 26 13.33 17.26 -21.06
N ILE A 27 12.89 17.19 -19.81
CA ILE A 27 12.76 18.35 -18.92
C ILE A 27 13.91 18.27 -17.93
N GLY A 28 14.77 19.30 -17.92
CA GLY A 28 16.01 19.27 -17.15
C GLY A 28 15.84 19.60 -15.67
N THR A 29 14.74 20.24 -15.29
CA THR A 29 14.46 20.67 -13.92
C THR A 29 13.07 20.21 -13.50
N ASP A 30 12.10 21.12 -13.47
CA ASP A 30 10.78 20.90 -12.90
C ASP A 30 9.74 20.76 -14.00
N MET A 31 8.80 19.85 -13.78
CA MET A 31 7.61 19.69 -14.59
C MET A 31 6.39 19.80 -13.66
N GLN A 32 5.46 20.68 -14.00
CA GLN A 32 4.18 20.77 -13.33
C GLN A 32 3.07 20.48 -14.33
N VAL A 33 2.28 19.46 -14.05
CA VAL A 33 1.09 19.11 -14.82
C VAL A 33 -0.13 19.39 -13.94
N ASN A 34 -0.92 20.41 -14.31
CA ASN A 34 -2.12 20.80 -13.55
C ASN A 34 -3.36 19.97 -13.92
N GLY A 35 -3.25 19.14 -14.95
CA GLY A 35 -4.30 18.24 -15.43
C GLY A 35 -3.97 16.77 -15.18
N ASN A 36 -4.62 15.91 -15.93
CA ASN A 36 -4.33 14.48 -15.89
C ASN A 36 -3.04 14.16 -16.65
N GLU A 37 -2.23 13.28 -16.08
CA GLU A 37 -1.06 12.71 -16.73
C GLU A 37 -1.27 11.21 -16.94
N THR A 38 -0.90 10.72 -18.12
CA THR A 38 -0.89 9.28 -18.42
C THR A 38 0.50 8.88 -18.87
N VAL A 39 1.16 8.03 -18.11
CA VAL A 39 2.42 7.39 -18.49
C VAL A 39 2.12 5.99 -19.01
N MET A 40 2.34 5.75 -20.31
CA MET A 40 1.98 4.46 -20.94
C MET A 40 3.00 3.35 -20.70
N GLN A 41 4.20 3.70 -20.26
CA GLN A 41 5.30 2.76 -20.05
C GLN A 41 5.76 2.83 -18.58
N ASN A 42 7.06 2.90 -18.35
CA ASN A 42 7.60 2.93 -17.00
C ASN A 42 7.56 4.34 -16.43
N PHE A 43 7.17 4.45 -15.16
CA PHE A 43 7.36 5.63 -14.34
C PHE A 43 8.39 5.30 -13.26
N ASN A 44 9.48 6.06 -13.19
CA ASN A 44 10.54 5.85 -12.22
C ASN A 44 10.79 7.14 -11.45
N VAL A 45 10.58 7.10 -10.14
CA VAL A 45 10.83 8.21 -9.22
C VAL A 45 12.04 7.85 -8.36
N MET A 46 13.13 8.59 -8.51
CA MET A 46 14.35 8.37 -7.71
C MET A 46 14.25 8.98 -6.30
N GLY A 47 13.30 9.89 -6.10
CA GLY A 47 13.05 10.56 -4.83
C GLY A 47 11.80 10.04 -4.13
N ASN A 48 11.21 10.90 -3.32
CA ASN A 48 9.93 10.61 -2.67
C ASN A 48 8.77 10.91 -3.61
N GLU A 49 7.78 10.03 -3.61
CA GLU A 49 6.49 10.26 -4.26
C GLU A 49 5.40 10.37 -3.19
N THR A 50 4.47 11.31 -3.36
CA THR A 50 3.29 11.43 -2.51
C THR A 50 2.05 11.36 -3.37
N ILE A 51 1.19 10.39 -3.09
CA ILE A 51 -0.12 10.25 -3.72
C ILE A 51 -1.16 10.68 -2.68
N ALA A 52 -1.76 11.85 -2.88
CA ALA A 52 -2.78 12.37 -1.97
C ALA A 52 -4.13 11.65 -2.13
N GLY A 53 -4.36 11.03 -3.29
CA GLY A 53 -5.55 10.24 -3.60
C GLY A 53 -5.34 8.73 -3.40
N SER A 54 -6.12 7.95 -4.13
CA SER A 54 -6.00 6.50 -4.14
C SER A 54 -4.90 6.04 -5.07
N LEU A 55 -4.12 5.05 -4.63
CA LEU A 55 -3.22 4.28 -5.49
C LEU A 55 -3.85 2.90 -5.76
N GLN A 56 -4.07 2.57 -7.03
CA GLN A 56 -4.46 1.22 -7.44
C GLN A 56 -3.30 0.59 -8.21
N VAL A 57 -2.83 -0.57 -7.75
CA VAL A 57 -1.81 -1.37 -8.43
C VAL A 57 -2.45 -2.68 -8.89
N ASN A 58 -2.60 -2.85 -10.20
CA ASN A 58 -3.18 -4.07 -10.79
C ASN A 58 -2.16 -5.23 -10.90
N GLY A 59 -0.87 -4.94 -10.70
CA GLY A 59 0.22 -5.90 -10.71
C GLY A 59 0.79 -6.19 -9.31
N SER A 60 1.98 -6.77 -9.28
CA SER A 60 2.72 -6.99 -8.04
C SER A 60 3.34 -5.69 -7.52
N GLN A 61 3.32 -5.50 -6.20
CA GLN A 61 4.03 -4.42 -5.52
C GLN A 61 4.99 -5.03 -4.50
N THR A 62 6.21 -4.48 -4.46
CA THR A 62 7.20 -4.79 -3.42
C THR A 62 7.46 -3.53 -2.61
N VAL A 63 7.36 -3.63 -1.28
CA VAL A 63 7.75 -2.58 -0.33
C VAL A 63 8.89 -3.13 0.51
N SER A 64 10.08 -2.54 0.41
CA SER A 64 11.27 -2.97 1.15
C SER A 64 11.35 -2.38 2.57
N GLY A 65 10.53 -1.39 2.88
CA GLY A 65 10.41 -0.76 4.18
C GLY A 65 9.13 -1.16 4.91
N ASN A 66 8.61 -0.22 5.71
CA ASN A 66 7.41 -0.43 6.50
C ASN A 66 6.15 -0.03 5.71
N ILE A 67 5.05 -0.77 5.94
CA ILE A 67 3.71 -0.38 5.48
C ILE A 67 2.92 0.12 6.69
N GLY A 68 2.54 1.40 6.69
CA GLY A 68 1.65 2.00 7.69
C GLY A 68 0.25 2.18 7.12
N SER A 69 -0.76 1.54 7.71
CA SER A 69 -2.16 1.69 7.29
C SER A 69 -2.98 2.35 8.40
N GLY A 70 -3.62 3.47 8.10
CA GLY A 70 -4.53 4.17 9.02
C GLY A 70 -5.88 3.45 9.25
N SER A 71 -6.14 2.37 8.51
CA SER A 71 -7.37 1.57 8.59
C SER A 71 -7.01 0.09 8.31
N THR A 72 -7.86 -0.63 7.57
CA THR A 72 -7.72 -2.07 7.32
C THR A 72 -6.74 -2.41 6.19
N VAL A 73 -5.89 -3.42 6.42
CA VAL A 73 -5.15 -4.15 5.35
C VAL A 73 -5.83 -5.48 5.12
N SER A 74 -6.31 -5.73 3.90
CA SER A 74 -6.93 -7.00 3.50
C SER A 74 -6.03 -7.76 2.54
N ALA A 75 -5.69 -9.00 2.88
CA ALA A 75 -5.01 -9.91 1.97
C ALA A 75 -6.00 -10.97 1.46
N LEU A 76 -6.14 -11.09 0.13
CA LEU A 76 -7.08 -12.04 -0.48
C LEU A 76 -6.66 -13.51 -0.33
N PHE A 77 -5.36 -13.80 -0.30
CA PHE A 77 -4.86 -15.17 -0.22
C PHE A 77 -4.03 -15.44 1.03
N ARG A 78 -2.86 -14.78 1.18
CA ARG A 78 -1.96 -15.01 2.32
C ARG A 78 -1.11 -13.78 2.63
N MET A 79 -0.78 -13.60 3.90
CA MET A 79 0.32 -12.77 4.38
C MET A 79 1.42 -13.71 4.89
N VAL A 80 2.66 -13.55 4.44
CA VAL A 80 3.78 -14.47 4.74
C VAL A 80 4.94 -13.68 5.34
N THR A 81 5.45 -14.12 6.49
CA THR A 81 6.70 -13.63 7.08
C THR A 81 7.83 -14.58 6.71
N GLN A 82 8.91 -14.06 6.11
CA GLN A 82 10.03 -14.91 5.65
C GLN A 82 11.00 -15.26 6.78
N SER A 83 11.10 -14.41 7.81
CA SER A 83 11.97 -14.67 8.97
C SER A 83 11.32 -15.66 9.92
N GLN A 84 12.09 -16.66 10.36
CA GLN A 84 11.66 -17.60 11.39
C GLN A 84 11.46 -16.85 12.70
N SER A 85 10.27 -16.99 13.31
CA SER A 85 10.05 -16.51 14.67
C SER A 85 11.01 -17.24 15.63
N THR A 86 11.72 -16.48 16.46
CA THR A 86 12.55 -17.06 17.51
C THR A 86 11.72 -17.35 18.74
N VAL A 87 12.08 -18.44 19.40
CA VAL A 87 11.54 -18.82 20.69
C VAL A 87 12.41 -18.17 21.77
N PRO A 88 11.86 -17.35 22.68
CA PRO A 88 12.60 -16.92 23.87
C PRO A 88 12.99 -18.13 24.73
N ALA A 89 14.18 -18.10 25.35
CA ALA A 89 14.62 -19.16 26.24
C ALA A 89 13.64 -19.31 27.44
N GLY A 90 13.00 -20.47 27.56
CA GLY A 90 12.01 -20.78 28.61
C GLY A 90 11.17 -22.02 28.26
N GLY A 91 10.56 -22.64 29.26
CA GLY A 91 9.59 -23.73 29.02
C GLY A 91 8.28 -23.19 28.42
N PHE A 92 7.65 -23.95 27.53
CA PHE A 92 6.34 -23.60 26.99
C PHE A 92 5.21 -24.25 27.77
N THR A 93 4.11 -23.52 27.92
CA THR A 93 2.80 -24.09 28.23
C THR A 93 1.95 -24.04 26.97
N SER A 94 1.22 -25.12 26.65
CA SER A 94 0.22 -25.09 25.58
C SER A 94 -0.83 -24.03 25.91
N GLN A 95 -0.85 -22.92 25.17
CA GLN A 95 -1.93 -21.94 25.24
C GLN A 95 -2.94 -22.28 24.15
N GLN A 96 -4.16 -22.63 24.55
CA GLN A 96 -5.28 -22.71 23.62
C GLN A 96 -5.68 -21.28 23.18
N VAL A 97 -6.01 -21.13 21.91
CA VAL A 97 -6.69 -19.91 21.42
C VAL A 97 -8.12 -19.96 21.92
N ARG A 98 -8.52 -18.97 22.73
CA ARG A 98 -9.88 -18.89 23.27
C ARG A 98 -10.85 -18.43 22.19
N PHE A 99 -11.99 -19.10 22.05
CA PHE A 99 -13.01 -18.69 21.09
C PHE A 99 -14.19 -17.98 21.77
N TYR A 100 -14.56 -16.81 21.24
CA TYR A 100 -15.70 -16.01 21.65
C TYR A 100 -16.79 -16.03 20.55
N PRO A 101 -17.94 -16.69 20.79
CA PRO A 101 -19.02 -16.77 19.80
C PRO A 101 -19.86 -15.48 19.69
N ALA A 102 -19.77 -14.58 20.68
CA ALA A 102 -20.49 -13.31 20.72
C ALA A 102 -19.74 -12.22 19.94
N ILE A 103 -20.47 -11.43 19.14
CA ILE A 103 -19.91 -10.33 18.35
C ILE A 103 -19.84 -9.08 19.22
N LEU A 104 -18.66 -8.46 19.30
CA LEU A 104 -18.46 -7.16 19.93
C LEU A 104 -18.07 -6.15 18.83
N PRO A 105 -19.02 -5.31 18.36
CA PRO A 105 -18.75 -4.35 17.30
C PRO A 105 -17.54 -3.47 17.62
N GLY A 106 -16.60 -3.38 16.67
CA GLY A 106 -15.40 -2.56 16.82
C GLY A 106 -14.27 -3.18 17.65
N GLN A 107 -14.32 -4.48 17.98
CA GLN A 107 -13.19 -5.18 18.61
C GLN A 107 -11.90 -4.99 17.78
N PRO A 108 -10.86 -4.36 18.34
CA PRO A 108 -9.57 -4.24 17.66
C PRO A 108 -8.87 -5.60 17.61
N GLY A 109 -8.14 -5.84 16.51
CA GLY A 109 -7.32 -7.03 16.32
C GLY A 109 -7.06 -7.31 14.85
N LEU A 110 -6.40 -8.44 14.58
CA LEU A 110 -6.16 -8.91 13.22
C LEU A 110 -7.42 -9.60 12.70
N VAL A 111 -8.05 -9.01 11.69
CA VAL A 111 -9.20 -9.64 11.02
C VAL A 111 -8.68 -10.73 10.07
N LEU A 112 -9.10 -11.96 10.33
CA LEU A 112 -8.81 -13.15 9.55
C LEU A 112 -10.09 -13.66 8.90
N LYS A 113 -10.00 -14.18 7.66
CA LYS A 113 -11.13 -14.81 7.00
C LYS A 113 -11.20 -16.29 7.36
N GLY A 114 -12.34 -16.73 7.88
CA GLY A 114 -12.63 -18.14 8.13
C GLY A 114 -13.00 -18.89 6.85
N THR A 115 -12.77 -20.20 6.84
CA THR A 115 -13.21 -21.09 5.75
C THR A 115 -14.73 -21.22 5.67
N ASP A 116 -15.44 -20.84 6.72
CA ASP A 116 -16.90 -20.72 6.80
C ASP A 116 -17.43 -19.41 6.19
N GLY A 117 -16.55 -18.55 5.67
CA GLY A 117 -16.91 -17.26 5.09
C GLY A 117 -17.16 -16.15 6.12
N ASN A 118 -16.99 -16.39 7.42
CA ASN A 118 -17.10 -15.34 8.45
C ASN A 118 -15.77 -14.62 8.69
N ASN A 119 -15.82 -13.41 9.22
CA ASN A 119 -14.62 -12.73 9.69
C ASN A 119 -14.35 -13.15 11.14
N TYR A 120 -13.08 -13.23 11.52
CA TYR A 120 -12.66 -13.49 12.89
C TYR A 120 -11.63 -12.46 13.31
N VAL A 121 -11.79 -11.87 14.48
CA VAL A 121 -10.79 -10.96 15.04
C VAL A 121 -9.89 -11.75 15.96
N LEU A 122 -8.60 -11.83 15.64
CA LEU A 122 -7.57 -12.33 16.54
C LEU A 122 -7.06 -11.16 17.39
N PHE A 123 -7.14 -11.31 18.71
CA PHE A 123 -6.71 -10.30 19.68
C PHE A 123 -6.10 -10.97 20.92
N VAL A 124 -5.50 -10.15 21.79
CA VAL A 124 -4.98 -10.58 23.08
C VAL A 124 -6.05 -10.32 24.15
N ASP A 125 -6.51 -11.36 24.82
CA ASP A 125 -7.43 -11.30 25.95
C ASP A 125 -6.66 -11.35 27.28
N VAL A 126 -6.89 -10.35 28.13
CA VAL A 126 -6.25 -10.19 29.45
C VAL A 126 -7.24 -10.27 30.60
N SER A 127 -8.51 -10.61 30.35
CA SER A 127 -9.59 -10.62 31.37
C SER A 127 -9.33 -11.55 32.55
N SER A 128 -8.50 -12.59 32.37
CA SER A 128 -8.11 -13.55 33.41
C SER A 128 -6.85 -13.15 34.20
N GLY A 129 -6.21 -12.02 33.88
CA GLY A 129 -4.91 -11.60 34.44
C GLY A 129 -3.69 -12.17 33.71
N THR A 130 -3.86 -13.26 32.95
CA THR A 130 -2.82 -13.81 32.05
C THR A 130 -3.21 -13.54 30.59
N PRO A 131 -2.37 -12.88 29.77
CA PRO A 131 -2.63 -12.67 28.36
C PRO A 131 -2.77 -13.99 27.60
N THR A 132 -3.85 -14.15 26.83
CA THR A 132 -4.08 -15.29 25.95
C THR A 132 -4.52 -14.82 24.57
N LEU A 133 -4.18 -15.57 23.51
CA LEU A 133 -4.73 -15.29 22.19
C LEU A 133 -6.21 -15.69 22.15
N ALA A 134 -7.04 -14.83 21.59
CA ALA A 134 -8.47 -15.04 21.46
C ALA A 134 -8.94 -14.75 20.03
N LEU A 135 -9.90 -15.55 19.57
CA LEU A 135 -10.65 -15.35 18.33
C LEU A 135 -12.08 -14.96 18.69
N MET A 136 -12.57 -13.89 18.10
CA MET A 136 -13.99 -13.50 18.17
C MET A 136 -14.55 -13.53 16.76
N ARG A 137 -15.72 -14.15 16.57
CA ARG A 137 -16.41 -14.06 15.28
C ARG A 137 -16.89 -12.62 15.08
N ALA A 138 -16.63 -12.03 13.92
CA ALA A 138 -17.03 -10.68 13.51
C ALA A 138 -18.07 -10.72 12.39
#